data_AF-A0A453KCS3-F1
#
_entry.id   AF-A0A453KCS3-F1
#
_cell.length_a   1.000
_cell.length_b   1.000
_cell.length_c   1.000
_cell.angle_alpha   90.00
_cell.angle_beta   90.00
_cell.angle_gamma   90.00
#
_symmetry.space_group_name_H-M   'P 1'
#
loop_
_entity.id
_entity.type
_entity.pdbx_description
1 polymer ?
#
loop_
_entity_poly.entity_id
_entity_poly.type
_entity_poly.pdbx_seq_one_letter_code
_entity_poly.pdbx_strand_id
1 'polypeptide(L)'
;MHDQWNCYKAPEEGQAKRARSQQLFSVRKCSVLQNNREAEVYMSSACTTTTTTTTTDASASDHGTTGHQSPGFWIEGCFRRRNCKIRRAHDGKEVARIARKKARTPATPDTAPLTLGEDVFSLVVQRDADCTMIMALVVVLDRICWRPYTPLICSS
;
A
#
# COMPACT_ATOMS: atom_id res chain seq x y z
N MET A 1 7.68 -7.49 14.50
CA MET A 1 6.44 -6.89 13.95
C MET A 1 6.83 -5.89 12.84
N HIS A 2 7.57 -6.33 11.81
CA HIS A 2 8.12 -5.44 10.77
C HIS A 2 7.32 -5.48 9.46
N ASP A 3 6.36 -6.39 9.35
CA ASP A 3 5.65 -6.69 8.11
C ASP A 3 4.24 -6.08 8.08
N GLN A 4 3.87 -5.25 9.06
CA GLN A 4 2.54 -4.64 9.12
C GLN A 4 2.62 -3.19 9.58
N TRP A 5 1.88 -2.34 8.88
CA TRP A 5 1.66 -0.93 9.19
C TRP A 5 0.18 -0.68 9.43
N ASN A 6 -0.17 -0.03 10.53
CA ASN A 6 -1.55 0.31 10.87
C ASN A 6 -1.71 1.84 10.91
N CYS A 7 -2.76 2.36 10.27
CA CYS A 7 -3.15 3.76 10.32
C CYS A 7 -4.39 3.92 11.20
N TYR A 8 -4.42 4.92 12.07
CA TYR A 8 -5.50 5.16 13.04
C TYR A 8 -6.03 6.58 12.93
N LYS A 9 -7.32 6.75 13.20
CA LYS A 9 -7.94 8.05 13.41
C LYS A 9 -7.54 8.59 14.79
N ALA A 10 -7.18 9.86 14.85
CA ALA A 10 -6.95 10.53 16.13
C ALA A 10 -8.27 10.62 16.93
N PRO A 11 -8.25 10.49 18.27
CA PRO A 11 -9.42 10.73 19.10
C PRO A 11 -9.79 12.23 19.06
N GLU A 12 -11.08 12.55 19.11
CA GLU A 12 -11.53 13.94 19.24
C GLU A 12 -11.29 14.44 20.67
N GLU A 13 -10.93 15.73 20.80
CA GLU A 13 -10.70 16.37 22.11
C GLU A 13 -11.97 16.25 22.97
N GLY A 14 -11.86 15.58 24.12
CA GLY A 14 -12.96 15.35 25.06
C GLY A 14 -13.49 13.91 25.12
N GLN A 15 -13.06 13.02 24.22
CA GLN A 15 -13.45 11.61 24.25
C GLN A 15 -12.58 10.82 25.27
N ALA A 16 -13.23 10.09 26.19
CA ALA A 16 -12.55 9.37 27.26
C ALA A 16 -11.45 8.41 26.74
N LYS A 17 -10.36 8.26 27.50
CA LYS A 17 -9.17 7.41 27.24
C LYS A 17 -9.43 5.93 26.89
N ARG A 18 -10.69 5.48 26.85
CA ARG A 18 -11.12 4.10 26.56
C ARG A 18 -11.78 3.92 25.19
N ALA A 19 -11.93 4.97 24.38
CA ALA A 19 -12.38 4.80 23.00
C ALA A 19 -11.28 4.06 22.21
N ARG A 20 -11.53 2.79 21.87
CA ARG A 20 -10.64 1.95 21.06
C ARG A 20 -10.27 2.72 19.79
N SER A 21 -8.96 2.90 19.54
CA SER A 21 -8.49 3.67 18.38
C SER A 21 -9.11 3.12 17.11
N GLN A 22 -9.81 3.97 16.36
CA GLN A 22 -10.46 3.57 15.11
C GLN A 22 -9.38 3.40 14.05
N GLN A 23 -9.05 2.16 13.72
CA GLN A 23 -8.14 1.88 12.62
C GLN A 23 -8.79 2.33 11.30
N LEU A 24 -8.04 3.06 10.47
CA LEU A 24 -8.46 3.53 9.15
C LEU A 24 -8.16 2.48 8.09
N PHE A 25 -6.91 2.01 8.07
CA PHE A 25 -6.46 0.92 7.21
C PHE A 25 -5.23 0.24 7.81
N SER A 26 -4.91 -0.94 7.30
CA SER A 26 -3.60 -1.58 7.50
C SER A 26 -3.00 -2.04 6.19
N VAL A 27 -1.68 -1.98 6.12
CA VAL A 27 -0.90 -2.59 5.04
C VAL A 27 -0.08 -3.71 5.65
N ARG A 28 -0.21 -4.92 5.11
CA ARG A 28 0.54 -6.09 5.53
C ARG A 28 1.39 -6.59 4.38
N LYS A 29 2.69 -6.69 4.58
CA LYS A 29 3.64 -7.28 3.65
C LYS A 29 3.39 -8.79 3.56
N CYS A 30 3.36 -9.29 2.34
CA CYS A 30 3.23 -10.71 2.05
C CYS A 30 4.61 -11.33 1.88
N SER A 31 4.76 -12.59 2.28
CA SER A 31 5.93 -13.37 1.90
C SER A 31 5.90 -13.62 0.40
N VAL A 32 6.95 -13.20 -0.31
CA VAL A 32 7.08 -13.31 -1.78
C VAL A 32 6.80 -14.73 -2.29
N LEU A 33 7.08 -15.75 -1.47
CA LEU A 33 6.87 -17.17 -1.78
C LEU A 33 5.39 -17.58 -1.93
N GLN A 34 4.44 -16.80 -1.41
CA GLN A 34 3.05 -17.28 -1.26
C GLN A 34 2.08 -16.84 -2.36
N ASN A 35 2.34 -15.78 -3.15
CA ASN A 35 1.39 -15.41 -4.21
C ASN A 35 1.81 -14.32 -5.23
N ASN A 36 3.11 -14.05 -5.45
CA ASN A 36 3.57 -12.87 -6.21
C ASN A 36 3.01 -11.51 -5.72
N ARG A 37 2.46 -11.49 -4.51
CA ARG A 37 1.97 -10.30 -3.81
C ARG A 37 3.10 -9.78 -2.92
N GLU A 38 3.37 -8.49 -3.02
CA GLU A 38 4.27 -7.75 -2.12
C GLU A 38 3.54 -7.38 -0.82
N ALA A 39 2.28 -6.95 -0.93
CA ALA A 39 1.48 -6.52 0.22
C ALA A 39 -0.03 -6.55 -0.03
N GLU A 40 -0.79 -6.59 1.05
CA GLU A 40 -2.26 -6.51 1.10
C GLU A 40 -2.68 -5.32 1.96
N VAL A 41 -3.73 -4.62 1.50
CA VAL A 41 -4.29 -3.45 2.18
C VAL A 41 -5.69 -3.78 2.66
N TYR A 42 -5.92 -3.66 3.96
CA TYR A 42 -7.22 -3.89 4.58
C TYR A 42 -7.80 -2.54 5.01
N MET A 43 -9.00 -2.25 4.52
CA MET A 43 -9.72 -1.02 4.83
C MET A 43 -10.68 -1.28 5.99
N SER A 44 -10.80 -0.33 6.90
CA SER A 44 -11.78 -0.44 7.98
C SER A 44 -13.20 -0.29 7.44
N SER A 45 -14.14 -1.11 7.91
CA SER A 45 -15.55 -1.04 7.47
C SER A 45 -16.22 0.31 7.75
N ALA A 46 -15.64 1.13 8.64
CA ALA A 46 -16.15 2.47 8.97
C ALA A 46 -15.77 3.56 7.95
N CYS A 47 -14.83 3.31 7.02
CA CYS A 47 -14.35 4.30 6.07
C CYS A 47 -14.77 4.05 4.61
N THR A 48 -15.57 3.01 4.34
CA THR A 48 -16.04 2.67 2.98
C THR A 48 -17.30 3.42 2.54
N THR A 49 -17.81 4.37 3.34
CA THR A 49 -19.00 5.14 2.99
C THR A 49 -18.64 6.27 2.02
N THR A 50 -18.70 6.00 0.72
CA THR A 50 -18.91 7.07 -0.26
C THR A 50 -20.01 6.62 -1.24
N THR A 51 -21.15 7.30 -1.13
CA THR A 51 -22.25 7.41 -2.11
C THR A 51 -23.35 6.34 -2.12
N THR A 52 -24.14 6.28 -1.04
CA THR A 52 -25.60 6.18 -1.21
C THR A 52 -26.28 6.98 -0.11
N THR A 53 -26.91 8.08 -0.51
CA THR A 53 -27.90 8.80 0.30
C THR A 53 -29.02 7.85 0.70
N THR A 54 -29.09 7.50 1.98
CA THR A 54 -30.35 7.29 2.69
C THR A 54 -30.07 7.23 4.18
N THR A 55 -30.62 8.20 4.89
CA THR A 55 -30.92 8.17 6.32
C THR A 55 -31.51 6.83 6.73
N THR A 56 -30.97 6.20 7.78
CA THR A 56 -31.70 5.61 8.92
C THR A 56 -30.73 4.79 9.78
N ASP A 57 -30.63 5.18 11.04
CA ASP A 57 -30.26 4.42 12.24
C ASP A 57 -29.80 2.97 12.04
N ALA A 58 -28.54 2.69 12.37
CA ALA A 58 -28.09 1.34 12.68
C ALA A 58 -26.89 1.36 13.64
N SER A 59 -27.23 1.25 14.92
CA SER A 59 -26.64 0.40 15.96
C SER A 59 -25.16 0.04 15.87
N ALA A 60 -24.44 0.39 16.94
CA ALA A 60 -23.14 -0.14 17.29
C ALA A 60 -23.14 -1.67 17.20
N SER A 61 -22.36 -2.24 16.27
CA SER A 61 -21.99 -3.64 16.31
C SER A 61 -20.68 -3.78 17.11
N ASP A 62 -20.87 -4.12 18.38
CA ASP A 62 -19.90 -4.87 19.15
C ASP A 62 -19.82 -6.28 18.56
N HIS A 63 -18.82 -6.52 17.72
CA HIS A 63 -18.30 -7.87 17.58
C HIS A 63 -16.86 -7.83 17.07
N GLY A 64 -15.94 -8.29 17.91
CA GLY A 64 -14.62 -8.72 17.46
C GLY A 64 -14.76 -9.93 16.54
N THR A 65 -15.05 -9.69 15.27
CA THR A 65 -14.98 -10.72 14.24
C THR A 65 -13.60 -10.65 13.59
N THR A 66 -12.72 -11.56 14.00
CA THR A 66 -11.60 -12.05 13.19
C THR A 66 -12.10 -12.85 11.98
N GLY A 67 -13.17 -12.37 11.33
CA GLY A 67 -13.56 -12.83 10.01
C GLY A 67 -12.57 -12.25 9.02
N HIS A 68 -12.08 -13.06 8.10
CA HIS A 68 -11.20 -12.65 7.01
C HIS A 68 -11.79 -11.42 6.30
N GLN A 69 -11.38 -10.21 6.71
CA GLN A 69 -11.71 -9.00 5.97
C GLN A 69 -11.05 -9.18 4.60
N SER A 70 -11.83 -9.08 3.53
CA SER A 70 -11.23 -9.06 2.21
C SER A 70 -10.33 -7.83 2.11
N PRO A 71 -9.13 -7.95 1.54
CA PRO A 71 -8.32 -6.77 1.29
C PRO A 71 -9.12 -5.80 0.41
N GLY A 72 -8.95 -4.50 0.60
CA GLY A 72 -9.44 -3.47 -0.33
C GLY A 72 -8.53 -3.36 -1.55
N PHE A 73 -7.23 -3.64 -1.38
CA PHE A 73 -6.23 -3.66 -2.44
C PHE A 73 -5.21 -4.78 -2.23
N TRP A 74 -4.62 -5.27 -3.31
CA TRP A 74 -3.39 -6.04 -3.27
C TRP A 74 -2.32 -5.41 -4.17
N ILE A 75 -1.07 -5.57 -3.75
CA ILE A 75 0.09 -5.00 -4.42
C ILE A 75 0.89 -6.17 -4.98
N GLU A 76 0.96 -6.26 -6.30
CA GLU A 76 1.75 -7.27 -7.01
C GLU A 76 3.17 -6.74 -7.26
N GLY A 77 4.10 -7.65 -7.53
CA GLY A 77 5.48 -7.30 -7.90
C GLY A 77 6.38 -7.13 -6.68
N CYS A 78 7.37 -6.24 -6.77
CA CYS A 78 8.31 -5.97 -5.70
C CYS A 78 8.68 -4.48 -5.64
N PHE A 79 8.48 -3.85 -4.48
CA PHE A 79 8.68 -2.41 -4.36
C PHE A 79 10.15 -2.03 -4.54
N ARG A 80 11.07 -2.88 -4.09
CA ARG A 80 12.53 -2.70 -4.28
C ARG A 80 12.93 -2.77 -5.76
N ARG A 81 12.27 -3.62 -6.54
CA ARG A 81 12.51 -3.72 -7.99
C ARG A 81 11.78 -2.63 -8.77
N ARG A 82 10.95 -1.81 -8.09
CA ARG A 82 10.07 -0.79 -8.67
C ARG A 82 9.29 -1.37 -9.86
N ASN A 83 8.63 -2.50 -9.64
CA ASN A 83 7.78 -3.15 -10.65
C ASN A 83 6.39 -3.49 -10.09
N CYS A 84 5.89 -2.64 -9.20
CA CYS A 84 4.63 -2.89 -8.51
C CYS A 84 3.41 -2.52 -9.34
N LYS A 85 2.34 -3.28 -9.14
CA LYS A 85 0.98 -2.94 -9.58
C LYS A 85 0.08 -2.93 -8.37
N ILE A 86 -0.57 -1.80 -8.13
CA ILE A 86 -1.58 -1.66 -7.09
C ILE A 86 -2.92 -1.97 -7.74
N ARG A 87 -3.59 -3.01 -7.26
CA ARG A 87 -4.87 -3.46 -7.78
C ARG A 87 -5.94 -3.38 -6.72
N ARG A 88 -7.13 -2.97 -7.14
CA ARG A 88 -8.30 -3.01 -6.28
C ARG A 88 -8.81 -4.44 -6.18
N ALA A 89 -9.20 -4.84 -4.97
CA ALA A 89 -9.40 -6.24 -4.69
C ALA A 89 -10.74 -6.80 -5.18
N HIS A 90 -11.78 -5.97 -5.30
CA HIS A 90 -13.09 -6.46 -5.68
C HIS A 90 -13.24 -6.70 -7.18
N ASP A 91 -12.56 -5.91 -8.03
CA ASP A 91 -12.63 -5.99 -9.50
C ASP A 91 -11.30 -6.40 -10.15
N GLY A 92 -10.22 -6.46 -9.37
CA GLY A 92 -8.86 -6.75 -9.84
C GLY A 92 -8.25 -5.66 -10.70
N LYS A 93 -8.89 -4.48 -10.85
CA LYS A 93 -8.40 -3.43 -11.75
C LYS A 93 -7.11 -2.80 -11.20
N GLU A 94 -6.14 -2.60 -12.09
CA GLU A 94 -4.92 -1.85 -11.78
C GLU A 94 -5.28 -0.38 -11.59
N VAL A 95 -5.05 0.16 -10.39
CA VAL A 95 -5.33 1.57 -10.04
C VAL A 95 -4.06 2.42 -10.05
N ALA A 96 -2.90 1.80 -9.88
CA ALA A 96 -1.62 2.47 -10.03
C ALA A 96 -0.48 1.50 -10.37
N ARG A 97 0.57 2.04 -11.01
CA ARG A 97 1.77 1.31 -11.38
C ARG A 97 3.03 2.03 -10.96
N ILE A 98 3.97 1.27 -10.41
CA ILE A 98 5.31 1.72 -10.04
C ILE A 98 6.30 1.04 -10.96
N ALA A 99 7.09 1.84 -11.68
CA ALA A 99 8.10 1.36 -12.63
C ALA A 99 9.44 2.08 -12.42
N ARG A 100 10.57 1.39 -12.60
CA ARG A 100 11.90 2.04 -12.64
C ARG A 100 11.92 3.14 -13.70
N LYS A 101 12.44 4.32 -13.35
CA LYS A 101 12.62 5.41 -14.33
C LYS A 101 13.84 5.10 -15.19
N LYS A 102 13.63 4.98 -16.50
CA LYS A 102 14.70 4.80 -17.48
C LYS A 102 14.99 6.14 -18.14
N ALA A 103 16.22 6.61 -18.06
CA ALA A 103 16.68 7.73 -18.86
C ALA A 103 17.16 7.18 -20.21
N ARG A 104 16.52 7.61 -21.30
CA ARG A 104 17.02 7.33 -22.64
C ARG A 104 17.96 8.47 -23.02
N THR A 105 19.26 8.20 -23.02
CA THR A 105 20.24 9.16 -23.54
C THR A 105 20.15 9.16 -25.07
N PRO A 106 19.96 10.33 -25.72
CA PRO A 106 19.90 10.42 -27.18
C PRO A 106 21.24 10.11 -27.87
N ALA A 107 22.34 10.01 -27.11
CA ALA A 107 23.70 9.83 -27.63
C ALA A 107 24.01 8.41 -28.14
N THR A 108 23.27 7.38 -27.76
CA THR A 108 23.50 6.01 -28.25
C THR A 108 22.18 5.21 -28.33
N PRO A 109 21.56 5.08 -29.52
CA PRO A 109 20.31 4.32 -29.68
C PRO A 109 20.47 2.81 -29.42
N ASP A 110 21.70 2.28 -29.43
CA ASP A 110 22.03 0.86 -29.25
C ASP A 110 22.43 0.48 -27.82
N THR A 111 22.49 1.43 -26.88
CA THR A 111 22.86 1.14 -25.49
C THR A 111 21.62 0.93 -24.62
N ALA A 112 21.67 -0.07 -23.73
CA ALA A 112 20.61 -0.31 -22.76
C ALA A 112 20.29 0.97 -21.96
N PRO A 113 19.00 1.27 -21.70
CA PRO A 113 18.62 2.51 -21.03
C PRO A 113 19.30 2.63 -19.67
N LEU A 114 19.94 3.77 -19.40
CA LEU A 114 20.55 4.02 -18.11
C LEU A 114 19.44 4.09 -17.05
N THR A 115 19.46 3.16 -16.11
CA THR A 115 18.59 3.23 -14.94
C THR A 115 19.12 4.32 -14.03
N LEU A 116 18.32 5.38 -13.85
CA LEU A 116 18.52 6.31 -12.74
C LEU A 116 18.41 5.49 -11.44
N GLY A 117 19.17 5.84 -10.39
CA GLY A 117 19.38 5.02 -9.18
C GLY A 117 18.11 4.37 -8.60
N GLU A 118 18.26 3.35 -7.75
CA GLU A 118 17.14 2.47 -7.34
C GLU A 118 15.94 3.20 -6.69
N ASP A 119 16.15 4.41 -6.17
CA ASP A 119 15.13 5.26 -5.57
C ASP A 119 14.34 6.12 -6.56
N VAL A 120 14.76 6.15 -7.83
CA VAL A 120 14.09 6.91 -8.88
C VAL A 120 13.10 6.02 -9.64
N PHE A 121 11.81 6.26 -9.43
CA PHE A 121 10.73 5.54 -10.10
C PHE A 121 9.69 6.50 -10.69
N SER A 122 8.91 5.98 -11.63
CA SER A 122 7.68 6.61 -12.10
C SER A 122 6.48 5.97 -11.42
N LEU A 123 5.54 6.79 -10.96
CA LEU A 123 4.22 6.38 -10.50
C LEU A 123 3.19 6.82 -11.53
N VAL A 124 2.39 5.89 -12.04
CA VAL A 124 1.25 6.17 -12.92
C VAL A 124 -0.01 5.82 -12.13
N VAL A 125 -0.90 6.79 -11.93
CA VAL A 125 -2.17 6.62 -11.22
C VAL A 125 -3.32 6.67 -12.25
N GLN A 126 -4.23 5.70 -12.21
CA GLN A 126 -5.40 5.70 -13.10
C GLN A 126 -6.38 6.81 -12.73
N ARG A 127 -7.19 7.25 -13.70
CA ARG A 127 -8.08 8.42 -13.54
C ARG A 127 -9.19 8.20 -12.51
N ASP A 128 -9.54 6.95 -12.23
CA ASP A 128 -10.59 6.52 -11.30
C ASP A 128 -10.04 6.14 -9.92
N ALA A 129 -8.75 6.40 -9.67
CA ALA A 129 -8.08 6.08 -8.42
C ALA A 129 -7.93 7.33 -7.53
N ASP A 130 -8.02 7.12 -6.21
CA ASP A 130 -7.73 8.15 -5.22
C ASP A 130 -6.21 8.36 -5.10
N CYS A 131 -5.72 9.46 -5.67
CA CYS A 131 -4.31 9.84 -5.62
C CYS A 131 -3.75 9.91 -4.19
N THR A 132 -4.54 10.38 -3.23
CA THR A 132 -4.11 10.51 -1.82
C THR A 132 -3.89 9.13 -1.21
N MET A 133 -4.83 8.21 -1.41
CA MET A 133 -4.68 6.82 -0.97
C MET A 133 -3.47 6.16 -1.61
N ILE A 134 -3.30 6.30 -2.93
CA ILE A 134 -2.15 5.71 -3.64
C ILE A 134 -0.81 6.24 -3.09
N MET A 135 -0.71 7.55 -2.84
CA MET A 135 0.50 8.14 -2.27
C MET A 135 0.77 7.65 -0.85
N ALA A 136 -0.27 7.51 -0.02
CA ALA A 136 -0.14 6.93 1.32
C ALA A 136 0.42 5.50 1.24
N LEU A 137 -0.07 4.67 0.30
CA LEU A 137 0.45 3.33 0.08
C LEU A 137 1.93 3.33 -0.35
N VAL A 138 2.35 4.25 -1.21
CA VAL A 138 3.76 4.39 -1.62
C VAL A 138 4.66 4.68 -0.42
N VAL A 139 4.24 5.61 0.45
CA VAL A 139 4.99 5.95 1.68
C VAL A 139 5.08 4.77 2.62
N VAL A 140 3.98 4.03 2.81
CA VAL A 140 3.98 2.84 3.67
C VAL A 140 4.86 1.74 3.09
N LEU A 141 4.79 1.49 1.77
CA LEU A 141 5.63 0.51 1.09
C LEU A 141 7.11 0.84 1.23
N ASP A 142 7.49 2.11 1.12
CA ASP A 142 8.85 2.56 1.33
C ASP A 142 9.37 2.16 2.72
N ARG A 143 8.54 2.33 3.75
CA ARG A 143 8.90 1.97 5.13
C ARG A 143 8.98 0.47 5.38
N ILE A 144 8.02 -0.33 4.88
CA ILE A 144 7.95 -1.78 5.18
C ILE A 144 8.83 -2.64 4.24
N CYS A 145 9.17 -2.12 3.07
CA CYS A 145 10.05 -2.81 2.11
C CYS A 145 11.52 -2.37 2.23
N TRP A 146 11.81 -1.41 3.11
CA TRP A 146 13.19 -1.02 3.43
C TRP A 146 13.98 -2.19 4.03
N ARG A 147 15.24 -2.35 3.60
CA ARG A 147 16.20 -3.22 4.28
C ARG A 147 17.26 -2.34 4.94
N PRO A 148 17.62 -2.58 6.20
CA PRO A 148 18.85 -2.02 6.74
C PRO A 148 20.01 -2.52 5.87
N TYR A 149 20.95 -1.62 5.58
CA TYR A 149 22.19 -1.97 4.89
C TYR A 149 22.89 -3.06 5.69
N THR A 150 22.91 -4.29 5.18
CA THR A 150 23.79 -5.35 5.68
C THR A 150 25.08 -5.27 4.87
N PRO A 151 26.19 -4.73 5.44
CA PRO A 151 27.47 -4.87 4.79
C PRO A 151 27.74 -6.35 4.60
N LEU A 152 27.97 -6.77 3.35
CA LEU A 152 28.50 -8.09 3.07
C LEU A 152 29.94 -8.09 3.59
N ILE A 153 30.12 -8.54 4.83
CA ILE A 153 31.45 -8.80 5.35
C ILE A 153 31.89 -10.10 4.66
N CYS A 154 32.68 -9.98 3.60
CA CYS A 154 33.30 -11.13 2.96
C CYS A 154 34.15 -11.84 4.02
N SER A 155 33.82 -13.08 4.36
CA SER A 155 34.72 -13.95 5.12
C SER A 155 35.95 -14.24 4.26
N SER A 156 37.14 -13.92 4.78
CA SER A 156 38.45 -14.20 4.19
C SER A 156 38.76 -15.68 4.12
#